data_AF-A0A371KHR2-F1
#
_entry.id   AF-A0A371KHR2-F1
#
_cell.length_a   1.000
_cell.length_b   1.000
_cell.length_c   1.000
_cell.angle_alpha   90.00
_cell.angle_beta   90.00
_cell.angle_gamma   90.00
#
_symmetry.space_group_name_H-M   'P 1'
#
loop_
_entity.id
_entity.type
_entity.pdbx_description
1 polymer ?
#
loop_
_entity_poly.entity_id
_entity_poly.type
_entity_poly.pdbx_seq_one_letter_code
_entity_poly.pdbx_strand_id
1 'polypeptide(L)'
;MTDAALAADDVAALRTAADTLRGRREAVDDIGREELRTLASAVRDVTGILDRYEERATDDLEGYVEFREALSDRLEEVPADVRHSDAFIDANESLTTGITSSLSASDFEQARRELDPAREEAALLDELDEARDDYRSARRRLRERADELDARIDRLERVRELGEADIDAPVDELRDPIERYDDAVTEAFDRFRAKSSAREVLAWLAAAESYPLVGTPSPPERLREYLETAAIGDETIPTLVEYAGYSRSKLDHYVDDPKRFAAAVGTNKRFLETLDADPLTVSWPPDPAAELRWRTKELVAVVSRFAADETVARAREVHELTYEESYDRLRDAAVARAELTEDQRERLQRGVVEEELADAREERERVADCLDANPPLDD
;
A
#
# COMPACT_ATOMS: atom_id res chain seq x y z
N MET A 1 -5.75 -14.05 -20.52
CA MET A 1 -4.52 -14.81 -20.28
C MET A 1 -4.55 -15.28 -18.84
N THR A 2 -4.11 -16.49 -18.54
CA THR A 2 -4.03 -17.01 -17.17
C THR A 2 -2.88 -16.34 -16.42
N ASP A 3 -2.97 -16.31 -15.09
CA ASP A 3 -1.94 -15.76 -14.20
C ASP A 3 -0.54 -16.37 -14.50
N ALA A 4 -0.49 -17.70 -14.67
CA ALA A 4 0.72 -18.42 -15.05
C ALA A 4 1.34 -18.04 -16.40
N ALA A 5 0.52 -17.59 -17.36
CA ALA A 5 1.03 -17.15 -18.66
C ALA A 5 1.72 -15.78 -18.55
N LEU A 6 1.19 -14.88 -17.72
CA LEU A 6 1.79 -13.56 -17.46
C LEU A 6 3.17 -13.71 -16.78
N ALA A 7 3.31 -14.59 -15.78
CA ALA A 7 4.60 -14.81 -15.16
C ALA A 7 5.62 -15.49 -16.09
N ALA A 8 5.19 -16.38 -16.98
CA ALA A 8 6.08 -16.96 -17.98
C ALA A 8 6.64 -15.86 -18.91
N ASP A 9 5.81 -14.90 -19.30
CA ASP A 9 6.20 -13.76 -20.12
C ASP A 9 7.15 -12.82 -19.36
N ASP A 10 6.89 -12.51 -18.09
CA ASP A 10 7.76 -11.64 -17.28
C ASP A 10 9.13 -12.27 -16.99
N VAL A 11 9.17 -13.58 -16.72
CA VAL A 11 10.42 -14.34 -16.56
C VAL A 11 11.22 -14.31 -17.86
N ALA A 12 10.58 -14.52 -19.02
CA ALA A 12 11.24 -14.45 -20.31
C ALA A 12 11.76 -13.03 -20.63
N ALA A 13 10.99 -12.00 -20.26
CA ALA A 13 11.36 -10.61 -20.44
C ALA A 13 12.61 -10.24 -19.62
N LEU A 14 12.68 -10.65 -18.34
CA LEU A 14 13.88 -10.39 -17.51
C LEU A 14 15.11 -11.12 -18.06
N ARG A 15 14.98 -12.39 -18.46
CA ARG A 15 16.10 -13.14 -19.06
C ARG A 15 16.62 -12.47 -20.33
N THR A 16 15.70 -12.04 -21.19
CA THR A 16 16.05 -11.31 -22.43
C THR A 16 16.77 -10.01 -22.11
N ALA A 17 16.24 -9.21 -21.17
CA ALA A 17 16.88 -7.96 -20.77
C ALA A 17 18.27 -8.19 -20.15
N ALA A 18 18.44 -9.26 -19.37
CA ALA A 18 19.72 -9.64 -18.77
C ALA A 18 20.76 -10.04 -19.82
N ASP A 19 20.38 -10.82 -20.81
CA ASP A 19 21.27 -11.22 -21.91
C ASP A 19 21.63 -10.03 -22.80
N THR A 20 20.67 -9.15 -23.12
CA THR A 20 20.94 -7.90 -23.85
C THR A 20 21.92 -7.01 -23.07
N LEU A 21 21.69 -6.80 -21.77
CA LEU A 21 22.58 -6.00 -20.93
C LEU A 21 23.98 -6.60 -20.87
N ARG A 22 24.10 -7.93 -20.77
CA ARG A 22 25.40 -8.61 -20.81
C ARG A 22 26.11 -8.36 -22.15
N GLY A 23 25.42 -8.53 -23.28
CA GLY A 23 25.99 -8.27 -24.60
C GLY A 23 26.44 -6.82 -24.81
N ARG A 24 25.66 -5.83 -24.35
CA ARG A 24 26.06 -4.42 -24.44
C ARG A 24 27.24 -4.08 -23.53
N ARG A 25 27.34 -4.70 -22.35
CA ARG A 25 28.51 -4.55 -21.48
C ARG A 25 29.77 -5.11 -22.13
N GLU A 26 29.68 -6.32 -22.68
CA GLU A 26 30.80 -6.95 -23.41
C GLU A 26 31.26 -6.07 -24.59
N ALA A 27 30.32 -5.56 -25.41
CA ALA A 27 30.67 -4.66 -26.51
C ALA A 27 31.37 -3.36 -26.05
N VAL A 28 30.92 -2.76 -24.95
CA VAL A 28 31.56 -1.57 -24.37
C VAL A 28 32.93 -1.88 -23.76
N ASP A 29 33.08 -3.05 -23.14
CA ASP A 29 34.34 -3.48 -22.51
C ASP A 29 35.41 -3.87 -23.57
N ASP A 30 35.00 -4.45 -24.70
CA ASP A 30 35.89 -4.83 -25.81
C ASP A 30 36.56 -3.62 -26.47
N ILE A 31 35.89 -2.47 -26.49
CA ILE A 31 36.40 -1.22 -27.07
C ILE A 31 37.02 -0.33 -25.98
N GLY A 32 36.35 -0.23 -24.83
CA GLY A 32 36.75 0.64 -23.74
C GLY A 32 35.84 1.87 -23.63
N ARG A 33 35.35 2.10 -22.40
CA ARG A 33 34.37 3.16 -22.12
C ARG A 33 34.90 4.58 -22.40
N GLU A 34 36.18 4.83 -22.16
CA GLU A 34 36.78 6.15 -22.42
C GLU A 34 36.94 6.41 -23.92
N GLU A 35 37.35 5.40 -24.69
CA GLU A 35 37.45 5.47 -26.14
C GLU A 35 36.07 5.76 -26.77
N LEU A 36 35.04 5.04 -26.35
CA LEU A 36 33.66 5.27 -26.78
C LEU A 36 33.12 6.65 -26.40
N ARG A 37 33.48 7.20 -25.23
CA ARG A 37 33.07 8.56 -24.84
C ARG A 37 33.72 9.62 -25.73
N THR A 38 35.00 9.44 -26.04
CA THR A 38 35.74 10.32 -26.96
C THR A 38 35.11 10.27 -28.35
N LEU A 39 34.85 9.08 -28.87
CA LEU A 39 34.18 8.86 -30.15
C LEU A 39 32.78 9.51 -30.17
N ALA A 40 31.96 9.25 -29.15
CA ALA A 40 30.61 9.80 -29.06
C ALA A 40 30.59 11.32 -28.93
N SER A 41 31.58 11.93 -28.26
CA SER A 41 31.74 13.39 -28.29
C SER A 41 32.05 13.86 -29.72
N ALA A 42 33.09 13.33 -30.34
CA ALA A 42 33.51 13.72 -31.69
C ALA A 42 32.36 13.59 -32.71
N VAL A 43 31.64 12.46 -32.71
CA VAL A 43 30.47 12.23 -33.56
C VAL A 43 29.36 13.26 -33.29
N ARG A 44 29.03 13.50 -32.02
CA ARG A 44 27.98 14.46 -31.63
C ARG A 44 28.33 15.87 -32.09
N ASP A 45 29.58 16.26 -31.89
CA ASP A 45 30.03 17.61 -32.17
C ASP A 45 30.07 17.87 -33.69
N VAL A 46 30.63 16.94 -34.47
CA VAL A 46 30.65 17.05 -35.94
C VAL A 46 29.24 16.99 -36.51
N THR A 47 28.39 16.06 -36.05
CA THR A 47 26.98 15.99 -36.50
C THR A 47 26.22 17.27 -36.15
N GLY A 48 26.47 17.86 -34.98
CA GLY A 48 25.86 19.13 -34.58
C GLY A 48 26.26 20.32 -35.46
N ILE A 49 27.47 20.30 -36.04
CA ILE A 49 27.88 21.29 -37.05
C ILE A 49 27.15 21.04 -38.37
N LEU A 50 27.08 19.79 -38.84
CA LEU A 50 26.35 19.43 -40.06
C LEU A 50 24.88 19.89 -39.99
N ASP A 51 24.19 19.56 -38.91
CA ASP A 51 22.76 19.88 -38.76
C ASP A 51 22.50 21.39 -38.64
N ARG A 52 23.41 22.15 -38.01
CA ARG A 52 23.26 23.60 -37.82
C ARG A 52 23.48 24.40 -39.11
N TYR A 53 24.34 23.90 -39.99
CA TYR A 53 24.82 24.63 -41.15
C TYR A 53 24.28 24.11 -42.48
N GLU A 54 23.63 22.93 -42.54
CA GLU A 54 23.09 22.37 -43.79
C GLU A 54 22.29 23.38 -44.60
N GLU A 55 21.25 24.00 -44.02
CA GLU A 55 20.43 24.98 -44.73
C GLU A 55 21.27 26.17 -45.23
N ARG A 56 22.03 26.79 -44.33
CA ARG A 56 22.83 28.00 -44.63
C ARG A 56 23.94 27.75 -45.65
N ALA A 57 24.62 26.61 -45.58
CA ALA A 57 25.73 26.25 -46.46
C ALA A 57 25.27 25.82 -47.85
N THR A 58 23.99 25.45 -48.00
CA THR A 58 23.37 25.18 -49.31
C THR A 58 22.79 26.42 -49.97
N ASP A 59 22.47 27.47 -49.19
CA ASP A 59 21.86 28.71 -49.67
C ASP A 59 22.85 29.65 -50.36
N ASP A 60 24.01 29.91 -49.75
CA ASP A 60 25.00 30.84 -50.30
C ASP A 60 26.47 30.53 -49.94
N LEU A 61 27.38 31.25 -50.59
CA LEU A 61 28.83 31.06 -50.44
C LEU A 61 29.35 31.52 -49.07
N GLU A 62 28.71 32.51 -48.45
CA GLU A 62 29.10 33.01 -47.12
C GLU A 62 28.82 31.95 -46.06
N GLY A 63 27.63 31.34 -46.12
CA GLY A 63 27.24 30.19 -45.34
C GLY A 63 28.15 28.98 -45.53
N TYR A 64 28.59 28.73 -46.76
CA TYR A 64 29.58 27.68 -47.02
C TYR A 64 30.93 27.96 -46.37
N VAL A 65 31.45 29.20 -46.46
CA VAL A 65 32.74 29.55 -45.83
C VAL A 65 32.66 29.46 -44.31
N GLU A 66 31.61 29.99 -43.69
CA GLU A 66 31.38 29.88 -42.25
C GLU A 66 31.27 28.41 -41.80
N PHE A 67 30.58 27.58 -42.57
CA PHE A 67 30.49 26.14 -42.32
C PHE A 67 31.86 25.46 -42.39
N ARG A 68 32.67 25.76 -43.41
CA ARG A 68 34.01 25.18 -43.59
C ARG A 68 34.95 25.57 -42.46
N GLU A 69 34.90 26.82 -42.00
CA GLU A 69 35.66 27.28 -40.82
C GLU A 69 35.21 26.52 -39.57
N ALA A 70 33.90 26.50 -39.28
CA ALA A 70 33.34 25.83 -38.10
C ALA A 70 33.60 24.31 -38.09
N LEU A 71 33.53 23.65 -39.24
CA LEU A 71 33.81 22.21 -39.38
C LEU A 71 35.31 21.91 -39.22
N SER A 72 36.18 22.74 -39.81
CA SER A 72 37.63 22.56 -39.69
C SER A 72 38.09 22.76 -38.25
N ASP A 73 37.65 23.85 -37.61
CA ASP A 73 37.92 24.12 -36.19
C ASP A 73 37.48 22.95 -35.31
N ARG A 74 36.29 22.38 -35.58
CA ARG A 74 35.79 21.26 -34.79
C ARG A 74 36.57 19.96 -35.03
N LEU A 75 36.99 19.69 -36.27
CA LEU A 75 37.80 18.50 -36.59
C LEU A 75 39.21 18.60 -36.00
N GLU A 76 39.79 19.81 -35.87
CA GLU A 76 41.07 20.01 -35.19
C GLU A 76 41.02 19.70 -33.68
N GLU A 77 39.84 19.83 -33.07
CA GLU A 77 39.61 19.47 -31.66
C GLU A 77 39.40 17.96 -31.44
N VAL A 78 39.15 17.19 -32.51
CA VAL A 78 39.00 15.73 -32.43
C VAL A 78 40.38 15.09 -32.26
N PRO A 79 40.57 14.18 -31.27
CA PRO A 79 41.84 13.48 -31.09
C PRO A 79 42.26 12.72 -32.36
N ALA A 80 43.54 12.84 -32.73
CA ALA A 80 44.07 12.23 -33.95
C ALA A 80 44.03 10.69 -33.96
N ASP A 81 43.94 10.09 -32.78
CA ASP A 81 43.81 8.65 -32.56
C ASP A 81 42.37 8.24 -32.21
N VAL A 82 41.38 9.11 -32.45
CA VAL A 82 39.97 8.72 -32.30
C VAL A 82 39.67 7.52 -33.19
N ARG A 83 38.87 6.60 -32.66
CA ARG A 83 38.37 5.48 -33.44
C ARG A 83 37.58 5.97 -34.65
N HIS A 84 37.64 5.22 -35.74
CA HIS A 84 37.01 5.62 -37.02
C HIS A 84 37.45 7.01 -37.50
N SER A 85 38.70 7.42 -37.26
CA SER A 85 39.25 8.69 -37.77
C SER A 85 38.99 8.88 -39.27
N ASP A 86 39.09 7.80 -40.04
CA ASP A 86 38.87 7.78 -41.49
C ASP A 86 37.44 8.23 -41.85
N ALA A 87 36.42 7.85 -41.06
CA ALA A 87 35.03 8.27 -41.27
C ALA A 87 34.85 9.80 -41.17
N PHE A 88 35.58 10.45 -40.26
CA PHE A 88 35.55 11.91 -40.14
C PHE A 88 36.26 12.60 -41.31
N ILE A 89 37.34 12.00 -41.81
CA ILE A 89 38.06 12.48 -42.99
C ILE A 89 37.17 12.35 -44.23
N ASP A 90 36.60 11.18 -44.48
CA ASP A 90 35.74 10.88 -45.62
C ASP A 90 34.48 11.76 -45.63
N ALA A 91 33.90 12.03 -44.44
CA ALA A 91 32.81 12.97 -44.28
C ALA A 91 33.21 14.41 -44.67
N ASN A 92 34.38 14.88 -44.22
CA ASN A 92 34.90 16.21 -44.57
C ASN A 92 35.25 16.32 -46.06
N GLU A 93 35.79 15.26 -46.67
CA GLU A 93 36.08 15.20 -48.10
C GLU A 93 34.81 15.25 -48.95
N SER A 94 33.75 14.56 -48.52
CA SER A 94 32.42 14.61 -49.16
C SER A 94 31.82 16.02 -49.17
N LEU A 95 32.26 16.89 -48.26
CA LEU A 95 31.84 18.29 -48.12
C LEU A 95 32.82 19.27 -48.77
N THR A 96 33.74 18.76 -49.60
CA THR A 96 34.71 19.56 -50.34
C THR A 96 34.31 19.63 -51.81
N THR A 97 33.77 20.77 -52.23
CA THR A 97 33.49 21.05 -53.64
C THR A 97 34.56 21.96 -54.27
N GLY A 98 34.72 21.89 -55.59
CA GLY A 98 35.57 22.84 -56.32
C GLY A 98 35.04 24.27 -56.25
N ILE A 99 35.90 25.27 -56.52
CA ILE A 99 35.67 26.74 -56.41
C ILE A 99 34.40 27.27 -57.15
N THR A 100 33.67 26.42 -57.88
CA THR A 100 32.55 26.79 -58.76
C THR A 100 31.18 26.18 -58.41
N SER A 101 31.02 25.42 -57.31
CA SER A 101 29.72 24.82 -56.95
C SER A 101 29.43 24.90 -55.44
N SER A 102 28.22 25.37 -55.09
CA SER A 102 27.69 25.30 -53.72
C SER A 102 27.44 23.85 -53.30
N LEU A 103 27.47 23.57 -52.00
CA LEU A 103 27.07 22.28 -51.46
C LEU A 103 25.58 22.04 -51.73
N SER A 104 25.22 20.77 -51.87
CA SER A 104 23.84 20.31 -51.92
C SER A 104 23.49 19.56 -50.64
N ALA A 105 22.19 19.46 -50.34
CA ALA A 105 21.71 18.60 -49.25
C ALA A 105 22.16 17.13 -49.40
N SER A 106 22.39 16.68 -50.65
CA SER A 106 22.92 15.34 -50.92
C SER A 106 24.37 15.17 -50.47
N ASP A 107 25.17 16.23 -50.45
CA ASP A 107 26.56 16.19 -49.98
C ASP A 107 26.60 16.08 -48.45
N PHE A 108 25.68 16.78 -47.76
CA PHE A 108 25.46 16.62 -46.32
C PHE A 108 24.96 15.21 -45.98
N GLU A 109 24.02 14.67 -46.76
CA GLU A 109 23.55 13.30 -46.57
C GLU A 109 24.68 12.27 -46.79
N GLN A 110 25.55 12.49 -47.79
CA GLN A 110 26.72 11.64 -48.00
C GLN A 110 27.68 11.71 -46.82
N ALA A 111 28.01 12.90 -46.33
CA ALA A 111 28.88 13.06 -45.16
C ALA A 111 28.29 12.41 -43.90
N ARG A 112 26.97 12.46 -43.72
CA ARG A 112 26.28 11.74 -42.64
C ARG A 112 26.44 10.22 -42.79
N ARG A 113 26.35 9.68 -44.01
CA ARG A 113 26.56 8.24 -44.27
C ARG A 113 27.99 7.80 -44.02
N GLU A 114 28.99 8.62 -44.38
CA GLU A 114 30.39 8.31 -44.08
C GLU A 114 30.65 8.23 -42.57
N LEU A 115 29.90 9.01 -41.76
CA LEU A 115 29.96 8.95 -40.29
C LEU A 115 29.19 7.76 -39.68
N ASP A 116 28.40 6.99 -40.44
CA ASP A 116 27.55 5.93 -39.88
C ASP A 116 28.34 4.87 -39.08
N PRO A 117 29.51 4.37 -39.50
CA PRO A 117 30.31 3.44 -38.69
C PRO A 117 30.74 4.03 -37.34
N ALA A 118 31.13 5.30 -37.32
CA ALA A 118 31.49 6.02 -36.10
C ALA A 118 30.26 6.24 -35.20
N ARG A 119 29.10 6.52 -35.80
CA ARG A 119 27.82 6.73 -35.11
C ARG A 119 27.29 5.45 -34.48
N GLU A 120 27.30 4.34 -35.22
CA GLU A 120 26.86 3.03 -34.72
C GLU A 120 27.68 2.63 -33.48
N GLU A 121 29.00 2.81 -33.53
CA GLU A 121 29.86 2.48 -32.39
C GLU A 121 29.74 3.50 -31.24
N ALA A 122 29.60 4.79 -31.54
CA ALA A 122 29.33 5.82 -30.53
C ALA A 122 28.03 5.58 -29.74
N ALA A 123 27.02 4.98 -30.38
CA ALA A 123 25.73 4.69 -29.77
C ALA A 123 25.79 3.58 -28.71
N LEU A 124 26.85 2.77 -28.66
CA LEU A 124 26.98 1.64 -27.72
C LEU A 124 26.83 2.07 -26.25
N LEU A 125 27.24 3.30 -25.88
CA LEU A 125 27.06 3.81 -24.52
C LEU A 125 25.60 4.11 -24.19
N ASP A 126 24.88 4.72 -25.14
CA ASP A 126 23.46 5.03 -24.97
C ASP A 126 22.64 3.73 -24.96
N GLU A 127 22.94 2.78 -25.86
CA GLU A 127 22.33 1.45 -25.87
C GLU A 127 22.60 0.64 -24.59
N LEU A 128 23.79 0.80 -23.99
CA LEU A 128 24.10 0.18 -22.69
C LEU A 128 23.25 0.79 -21.58
N ASP A 129 23.03 2.10 -21.58
CA ASP A 129 22.18 2.77 -20.60
C ASP A 129 20.71 2.40 -20.80
N GLU A 130 20.21 2.31 -22.03
CA GLU A 130 18.89 1.76 -22.35
C GLU A 130 18.74 0.32 -21.85
N ALA A 131 19.73 -0.56 -22.12
CA ALA A 131 19.71 -1.94 -21.66
C ALA A 131 19.71 -2.05 -20.11
N ARG A 132 20.35 -1.12 -19.40
CA ARG A 132 20.29 -1.05 -17.93
C ARG A 132 18.89 -0.71 -17.46
N ASP A 133 18.23 0.25 -18.09
CA ASP A 133 16.89 0.69 -17.72
C ASP A 133 15.83 -0.35 -18.07
N ASP A 134 15.96 -1.04 -19.19
CA ASP A 134 15.14 -2.18 -19.57
C ASP A 134 15.27 -3.33 -18.55
N TYR A 135 16.51 -3.65 -18.15
CA TYR A 135 16.76 -4.65 -17.11
C TYR A 135 16.13 -4.26 -15.78
N ARG A 136 16.34 -3.02 -15.32
CA ARG A 136 15.74 -2.51 -14.07
C ARG A 136 14.22 -2.61 -14.12
N SER A 137 13.62 -2.24 -15.26
CA SER A 137 12.17 -2.26 -15.48
C SER A 137 11.62 -3.68 -15.51
N ALA A 138 12.24 -4.59 -16.25
CA ALA A 138 11.83 -6.00 -16.31
C ALA A 138 11.93 -6.66 -14.93
N ARG A 139 13.02 -6.39 -14.21
CA ARG A 139 13.22 -6.92 -12.87
C ARG A 139 12.22 -6.37 -11.86
N ARG A 140 11.86 -5.09 -11.97
CA ARG A 140 10.83 -4.48 -11.14
C ARG A 140 9.47 -5.15 -11.37
N ARG A 141 9.05 -5.32 -12.63
CA ARG A 141 7.79 -6.03 -12.95
C ARG A 141 7.76 -7.44 -12.36
N LEU A 142 8.86 -8.18 -12.50
CA LEU A 142 8.95 -9.53 -11.96
C LEU A 142 8.90 -9.59 -10.42
N ARG A 143 9.40 -8.55 -9.73
CA ARG A 143 9.23 -8.43 -8.27
C ARG A 143 7.80 -8.08 -7.86
N GLU A 144 7.18 -7.12 -8.55
CA GLU A 144 5.77 -6.77 -8.31
C GLU A 144 4.91 -8.04 -8.49
N ARG A 145 5.24 -8.87 -9.47
CA ARG A 145 4.63 -10.18 -9.66
C ARG A 145 4.86 -11.16 -8.51
N ALA A 146 6.07 -11.20 -7.96
CA ALA A 146 6.37 -12.04 -6.79
C ALA A 146 5.51 -11.63 -5.58
N ASP A 147 5.39 -10.33 -5.32
CA ASP A 147 4.57 -9.79 -4.23
C ASP A 147 3.07 -10.13 -4.43
N GLU A 148 2.57 -10.05 -5.67
CA GLU A 148 1.20 -10.48 -6.01
C GLU A 148 0.95 -11.97 -5.74
N LEU A 149 1.93 -12.82 -6.09
CA LEU A 149 1.87 -14.26 -5.86
C LEU A 149 1.92 -14.60 -4.37
N ASP A 150 2.82 -13.97 -3.61
CA ASP A 150 2.89 -14.16 -2.15
C ASP A 150 1.53 -13.78 -1.50
N ALA A 151 0.97 -12.62 -1.87
CA ALA A 151 -0.35 -12.22 -1.38
C ALA A 151 -1.48 -13.17 -1.82
N ARG A 152 -1.37 -13.79 -3.00
CA ARG A 152 -2.34 -14.79 -3.48
C ARG A 152 -2.22 -16.09 -2.69
N ILE A 153 -1.00 -16.55 -2.44
CA ILE A 153 -0.69 -17.74 -1.63
C ILE A 153 -1.28 -17.55 -0.24
N ASP A 154 -1.01 -16.43 0.43
CA ASP A 154 -1.55 -16.13 1.78
C ASP A 154 -3.08 -16.21 1.82
N ARG A 155 -3.75 -15.65 0.79
CA ARG A 155 -5.22 -15.72 0.67
C ARG A 155 -5.72 -17.16 0.51
N LEU A 156 -5.08 -17.95 -0.35
CA LEU A 156 -5.46 -19.34 -0.59
C LEU A 156 -5.19 -20.23 0.63
N GLU A 157 -4.07 -20.00 1.33
CA GLU A 157 -3.74 -20.68 2.59
C GLU A 157 -4.76 -20.36 3.67
N ARG A 158 -5.17 -19.09 3.81
CA ARG A 158 -6.25 -18.71 4.73
C ARG A 158 -7.56 -19.41 4.40
N VAL A 159 -7.95 -19.44 3.13
CA VAL A 159 -9.17 -20.15 2.71
C VAL A 159 -9.08 -21.63 3.04
N ARG A 160 -7.93 -22.26 2.80
CA ARG A 160 -7.68 -23.67 3.15
C ARG A 160 -7.77 -23.90 4.65
N GLU A 161 -7.12 -23.09 5.47
CA GLU A 161 -7.16 -23.18 6.94
C GLU A 161 -8.60 -23.10 7.47
N LEU A 162 -9.37 -22.13 6.98
CA LEU A 162 -10.78 -21.99 7.33
C LEU A 162 -11.63 -23.19 6.87
N GLY A 163 -11.24 -23.82 5.75
CA GLY A 163 -11.88 -25.03 5.22
C GLY A 163 -11.64 -26.29 6.06
N GLU A 164 -10.58 -26.31 6.88
CA GLU A 164 -10.31 -27.41 7.82
C GLU A 164 -11.26 -27.38 9.04
N ALA A 165 -11.92 -26.24 9.29
CA ALA A 165 -12.92 -26.11 10.34
C ALA A 165 -14.18 -26.94 10.04
N ASP A 166 -14.86 -27.40 11.09
CA ASP A 166 -16.15 -28.07 10.96
C ASP A 166 -17.26 -27.07 10.65
N ILE A 167 -17.41 -26.71 9.37
CA ILE A 167 -18.36 -25.70 8.91
C ILE A 167 -19.80 -26.05 9.31
N ASP A 168 -20.14 -27.32 9.51
CA ASP A 168 -21.48 -27.78 9.89
C ASP A 168 -21.69 -27.80 11.41
N ALA A 169 -20.69 -27.41 12.21
CA ALA A 169 -20.83 -27.36 13.65
C ALA A 169 -22.00 -26.46 14.09
N PRO A 170 -22.69 -26.80 15.21
CA PRO A 170 -23.85 -26.07 15.69
C PRO A 170 -23.42 -24.76 16.35
N VAL A 171 -22.96 -23.78 15.55
CA VAL A 171 -22.44 -22.48 16.02
C VAL A 171 -23.44 -21.71 16.88
N ASP A 172 -24.73 -22.01 16.75
CA ASP A 172 -25.80 -21.41 17.56
C ASP A 172 -25.68 -21.79 19.05
N GLU A 173 -25.05 -22.92 19.39
CA GLU A 173 -24.72 -23.28 20.78
C GLU A 173 -23.76 -22.28 21.43
N LEU A 174 -22.94 -21.59 20.62
CA LEU A 174 -22.04 -20.52 21.07
C LEU A 174 -22.65 -19.13 20.86
N ARG A 175 -23.39 -18.92 19.76
CA ARG A 175 -24.01 -17.64 19.42
C ARG A 175 -25.13 -17.26 20.36
N ASP A 176 -26.06 -18.17 20.61
CA ASP A 176 -27.28 -17.86 21.36
C ASP A 176 -26.97 -17.36 22.78
N PRO A 177 -26.04 -17.95 23.56
CA PRO A 177 -25.64 -17.39 24.85
C PRO A 177 -25.03 -16.00 24.77
N ILE A 178 -24.21 -15.73 23.76
CA ILE A 178 -23.55 -14.43 23.55
C ILE A 178 -24.59 -13.37 23.19
N GLU A 179 -25.46 -13.63 22.21
CA GLU A 179 -26.51 -12.69 21.81
C GLU A 179 -27.48 -12.41 22.96
N ARG A 180 -27.86 -13.43 23.73
CA ARG A 180 -28.69 -13.25 24.94
C ARG A 180 -28.02 -12.35 25.98
N TYR A 181 -26.71 -12.45 26.15
CA TYR A 181 -25.95 -11.58 27.04
C TYR A 181 -25.87 -10.16 26.49
N ASP A 182 -25.52 -10.01 25.21
CA ASP A 182 -25.34 -8.72 24.54
C ASP A 182 -26.62 -7.90 24.51
N ASP A 183 -27.75 -8.53 24.18
CA ASP A 183 -29.08 -7.90 24.26
C ASP A 183 -29.40 -7.45 25.69
N ALA A 184 -29.13 -8.31 26.69
CA ALA A 184 -29.44 -8.03 28.08
C ALA A 184 -28.56 -6.92 28.68
N VAL A 185 -27.27 -6.84 28.31
CA VAL A 185 -26.37 -5.80 28.79
C VAL A 185 -26.66 -4.47 28.10
N THR A 186 -27.01 -4.50 26.81
CA THR A 186 -27.44 -3.31 26.05
C THR A 186 -28.69 -2.70 26.67
N GLU A 187 -29.74 -3.50 26.91
CA GLU A 187 -30.96 -3.01 27.56
C GLU A 187 -30.70 -2.51 28.99
N ALA A 188 -29.86 -3.21 29.75
CA ALA A 188 -29.50 -2.80 31.10
C ALA A 188 -28.75 -1.45 31.10
N PHE A 189 -27.83 -1.25 30.16
CA PHE A 189 -27.02 -0.04 30.06
C PHE A 189 -27.86 1.15 29.58
N ASP A 190 -28.72 0.96 28.58
CA ASP A 190 -29.66 1.99 28.13
C ASP A 190 -30.57 2.45 29.27
N ARG A 191 -31.05 1.49 30.07
CA ARG A 191 -31.86 1.78 31.26
C ARG A 191 -31.07 2.52 32.33
N PHE A 192 -29.83 2.11 32.58
CA PHE A 192 -28.93 2.78 33.53
C PHE A 192 -28.68 4.23 33.10
N ARG A 193 -28.30 4.45 31.84
CA ARG A 193 -28.10 5.78 31.25
C ARG A 193 -29.36 6.66 31.29
N ALA A 194 -30.54 6.07 31.08
CA ALA A 194 -31.80 6.81 31.02
C ALA A 194 -32.44 7.11 32.39
N LYS A 195 -32.09 6.36 33.45
CA LYS A 195 -32.76 6.45 34.75
C LYS A 195 -31.84 6.85 35.90
N SER A 196 -30.56 6.55 35.83
CA SER A 196 -29.59 6.95 36.84
C SER A 196 -29.12 8.38 36.62
N SER A 197 -28.61 8.98 37.70
CA SER A 197 -28.00 10.31 37.63
C SER A 197 -26.75 10.28 36.74
N ALA A 198 -26.48 11.35 36.02
CA ALA A 198 -25.26 11.47 35.23
C ALA A 198 -24.00 11.35 36.10
N ARG A 199 -24.06 11.81 37.34
CA ARG A 199 -22.99 11.61 38.33
C ARG A 199 -22.71 10.13 38.57
N GLU A 200 -23.74 9.31 38.75
CA GLU A 200 -23.60 7.88 38.97
C GLU A 200 -23.02 7.16 37.74
N VAL A 201 -23.49 7.49 36.54
CA VAL A 201 -22.95 6.89 35.30
C VAL A 201 -21.49 7.25 35.08
N LEU A 202 -21.09 8.51 35.30
CA LEU A 202 -19.69 8.92 35.17
C LEU A 202 -18.80 8.34 36.27
N ALA A 203 -19.32 8.15 37.48
CA ALA A 203 -18.61 7.46 38.55
C ALA A 203 -18.39 5.98 38.22
N TRP A 204 -19.40 5.33 37.61
CA TRP A 204 -19.25 3.97 37.09
C TRP A 204 -18.19 3.89 35.99
N LEU A 205 -18.19 4.82 35.01
CA LEU A 205 -17.16 4.88 33.96
C LEU A 205 -15.75 5.04 34.54
N ALA A 206 -15.58 5.94 35.52
CA ALA A 206 -14.30 6.10 36.21
C ALA A 206 -13.87 4.82 36.95
N ALA A 207 -14.83 4.08 37.54
CA ALA A 207 -14.54 2.80 38.16
C ALA A 207 -14.24 1.68 37.14
N ALA A 208 -14.75 1.79 35.92
CA ALA A 208 -14.47 0.87 34.82
C ALA A 208 -13.05 1.04 34.26
N GLU A 209 -12.38 2.17 34.48
CA GLU A 209 -10.97 2.38 34.07
C GLU A 209 -9.99 1.37 34.69
N SER A 210 -10.36 0.75 35.82
CA SER A 210 -9.57 -0.34 36.43
C SER A 210 -9.69 -1.69 35.70
N TYR A 211 -10.48 -1.74 34.63
CA TYR A 211 -10.83 -2.92 33.84
C TYR A 211 -10.52 -2.67 32.36
N PRO A 212 -9.23 -2.67 31.99
CA PRO A 212 -8.78 -2.23 30.67
C PRO A 212 -9.27 -3.12 29.52
N LEU A 213 -9.64 -4.38 29.76
CA LEU A 213 -10.09 -5.31 28.72
C LEU A 213 -11.53 -5.03 28.27
N VAL A 214 -12.31 -4.29 29.05
CA VAL A 214 -13.67 -3.88 28.66
C VAL A 214 -13.63 -2.73 27.66
N GLY A 215 -12.62 -1.85 27.73
CA GLY A 215 -12.44 -0.77 26.76
C GLY A 215 -13.48 0.35 26.84
N THR A 216 -14.13 0.56 28.00
CA THR A 216 -15.03 1.71 28.19
C THR A 216 -14.28 3.04 28.04
N PRO A 217 -14.92 4.09 27.48
CA PRO A 217 -14.27 5.38 27.31
C PRO A 217 -14.06 6.09 28.66
N SER A 218 -12.90 6.72 28.83
CA SER A 218 -12.62 7.53 30.03
C SER A 218 -13.51 8.78 30.09
N PRO A 219 -14.16 9.07 31.24
CA PRO A 219 -15.00 10.25 31.39
C PRO A 219 -14.14 11.53 31.39
N PRO A 220 -14.50 12.58 30.61
CA PRO A 220 -13.76 13.84 30.62
C PRO A 220 -13.68 14.45 32.03
N GLU A 221 -12.48 14.74 32.49
CA GLU A 221 -12.22 15.16 33.88
C GLU A 221 -13.05 16.38 34.29
N ARG A 222 -13.08 17.42 33.44
CA ARG A 222 -13.89 18.64 33.67
C ARG A 222 -15.39 18.37 33.79
N LEU A 223 -15.90 17.39 33.06
CA LEU A 223 -17.32 17.01 33.11
C LEU A 223 -17.61 16.30 34.43
N ARG A 224 -16.76 15.35 34.81
CA ARG A 224 -16.86 14.59 36.07
C ARG A 224 -16.80 15.50 37.29
N GLU A 225 -15.78 16.35 37.39
CA GLU A 225 -15.60 17.29 38.51
C GLU A 225 -16.78 18.26 38.67
N TYR A 226 -17.36 18.71 37.55
CA TYR A 226 -18.51 19.60 37.58
C TYR A 226 -19.76 18.89 38.13
N LEU A 227 -20.09 17.71 37.59
CA LEU A 227 -21.30 16.97 37.96
C LEU A 227 -21.21 16.34 39.35
N GLU A 228 -20.00 16.12 39.87
CA GLU A 228 -19.79 15.66 41.25
C GLU A 228 -20.35 16.65 42.28
N THR A 229 -20.29 17.95 42.00
CA THR A 229 -20.67 19.00 42.96
C THR A 229 -21.93 19.76 42.58
N ALA A 230 -22.28 19.81 41.29
CA ALA A 230 -23.47 20.52 40.82
C ALA A 230 -24.75 19.70 41.04
N ALA A 231 -25.85 20.36 41.44
CA ALA A 231 -27.16 19.73 41.60
C ALA A 231 -27.68 19.12 40.29
N ILE A 232 -27.35 19.73 39.14
CA ILE A 232 -27.68 19.17 37.82
C ILE A 232 -27.00 17.82 37.56
N GLY A 233 -25.99 17.43 38.35
CA GLY A 233 -25.41 16.09 38.33
C GLY A 233 -26.38 14.97 38.74
N ASP A 234 -27.45 15.32 39.45
CA ASP A 234 -28.52 14.38 39.84
C ASP A 234 -29.52 14.11 38.68
N GLU A 235 -29.49 14.91 37.62
CA GLU A 235 -30.26 14.68 36.40
C GLU A 235 -29.65 13.57 35.53
N THR A 236 -30.48 12.98 34.66
CA THR A 236 -30.06 11.87 33.77
C THR A 236 -29.21 12.37 32.59
N ILE A 237 -28.42 11.47 31.98
CA ILE A 237 -27.64 11.80 30.78
C ILE A 237 -28.51 12.37 29.64
N PRO A 238 -29.66 11.76 29.28
CA PRO A 238 -30.55 12.34 28.28
C PRO A 238 -31.01 13.77 28.62
N THR A 239 -31.34 14.06 29.88
CA THR A 239 -31.68 15.42 30.33
C THR A 239 -30.52 16.40 30.09
N LEU A 240 -29.29 16.01 30.46
CA LEU A 240 -28.11 16.85 30.25
C LEU A 240 -27.84 17.14 28.77
N VAL A 241 -28.00 16.13 27.91
CA VAL A 241 -27.84 16.25 26.46
C VAL A 241 -28.90 17.19 25.87
N GLU A 242 -30.15 17.10 26.35
CA GLU A 242 -31.23 18.00 25.96
C GLU A 242 -30.88 19.45 26.36
N TYR A 243 -30.49 19.66 27.62
CA TYR A 243 -30.18 20.99 28.14
C TYR A 243 -28.94 21.59 27.47
N ALA A 244 -27.97 20.77 27.07
CA ALA A 244 -26.82 21.23 26.28
C ALA A 244 -27.22 21.84 24.93
N GLY A 245 -28.41 21.51 24.40
CA GLY A 245 -28.99 22.15 23.21
C GLY A 245 -29.71 23.48 23.46
N TYR A 246 -29.87 23.89 24.72
CA TYR A 246 -30.63 25.09 25.08
C TYR A 246 -29.78 26.37 24.98
N SER A 247 -30.45 27.50 24.73
CA SER A 247 -29.81 28.81 24.84
C SER A 247 -29.52 29.17 26.30
N ARG A 248 -28.57 30.08 26.53
CA ARG A 248 -28.22 30.53 27.90
C ARG A 248 -29.42 31.04 28.70
N SER A 249 -30.27 31.86 28.09
CA SER A 249 -31.47 32.39 28.73
C SER A 249 -32.49 31.32 29.09
N LYS A 250 -32.52 30.21 28.33
CA LYS A 250 -33.36 29.06 28.65
C LYS A 250 -32.74 28.25 29.79
N LEU A 251 -31.43 28.10 29.80
CA LEU A 251 -30.68 27.39 30.85
C LEU A 251 -30.78 28.06 32.23
N ASP A 252 -30.88 29.40 32.32
CA ASP A 252 -31.08 30.13 33.58
C ASP A 252 -32.31 29.62 34.39
N HIS A 253 -33.25 28.91 33.76
CA HIS A 253 -34.41 28.30 34.42
C HIS A 253 -34.17 26.88 34.95
N TYR A 254 -33.09 26.21 34.53
CA TYR A 254 -32.84 24.80 34.81
C TYR A 254 -31.53 24.55 35.56
N VAL A 255 -30.56 25.47 35.47
CA VAL A 255 -29.25 25.33 36.11
C VAL A 255 -28.83 26.62 36.81
N ASP A 256 -28.16 26.48 37.94
CA ASP A 256 -27.72 27.62 38.78
C ASP A 256 -26.65 28.49 38.10
N ASP A 257 -25.81 27.88 37.24
CA ASP A 257 -24.77 28.57 36.48
C ASP A 257 -24.73 28.07 35.03
N PRO A 258 -25.49 28.72 34.11
CA PRO A 258 -25.50 28.35 32.71
C PRO A 258 -24.15 28.46 32.00
N LYS A 259 -23.26 29.34 32.47
CA LYS A 259 -21.93 29.49 31.84
C LYS A 259 -21.06 28.28 32.18
N ARG A 260 -21.05 27.87 33.45
CA ARG A 260 -20.31 26.69 33.89
C ARG A 260 -20.89 25.40 33.31
N PHE A 261 -22.22 25.29 33.23
CA PHE A 261 -22.89 24.19 32.54
C PHE A 261 -22.48 24.09 31.07
N ALA A 262 -22.54 25.19 30.31
CA ALA A 262 -22.18 25.18 28.90
C ALA A 262 -20.71 24.80 28.67
N ALA A 263 -19.80 25.23 29.55
CA ALA A 263 -18.39 24.89 29.46
C ALA A 263 -18.09 23.42 29.82
N ALA A 264 -18.81 22.84 30.77
CA ALA A 264 -18.60 21.45 31.21
C ALA A 264 -19.41 20.45 30.39
N VAL A 265 -20.74 20.62 30.32
CA VAL A 265 -21.66 19.70 29.64
C VAL A 265 -21.77 20.02 28.15
N GLY A 266 -21.86 21.29 27.77
CA GLY A 266 -21.97 21.69 26.36
C GLY A 266 -20.77 21.27 25.52
N THR A 267 -19.54 21.46 26.03
CA THR A 267 -18.31 21.01 25.36
C THR A 267 -18.18 19.50 25.26
N ASN A 268 -18.77 18.74 26.20
CA ASN A 268 -18.71 17.27 26.23
C ASN A 268 -20.03 16.61 25.80
N LYS A 269 -20.92 17.36 25.13
CA LYS A 269 -22.23 16.86 24.70
C LYS A 269 -22.11 15.60 23.84
N ARG A 270 -21.19 15.62 22.86
CA ARG A 270 -20.96 14.47 21.96
C ARG A 270 -20.57 13.21 22.72
N PHE A 271 -19.71 13.33 23.73
CA PHE A 271 -19.30 12.19 24.57
C PHE A 271 -20.52 11.55 25.27
N LEU A 272 -21.43 12.37 25.81
CA LEU A 272 -22.66 11.90 26.47
C LEU A 272 -23.68 11.32 25.48
N GLU A 273 -23.71 11.82 24.24
CA GLU A 273 -24.56 11.32 23.15
C GLU A 273 -24.10 9.96 22.63
N THR A 274 -22.79 9.75 22.50
CA THR A 274 -22.19 8.52 21.95
C THR A 274 -21.87 7.48 23.02
N LEU A 275 -22.34 7.67 24.25
CA LEU A 275 -22.12 6.68 25.31
C LEU A 275 -23.15 5.57 25.16
N ASP A 276 -22.69 4.39 24.77
CA ASP A 276 -23.47 3.18 24.51
C ASP A 276 -22.86 1.95 25.19
N ALA A 277 -23.49 0.80 24.95
CA ALA A 277 -23.13 -0.48 25.56
C ALA A 277 -22.08 -1.27 24.76
N ASP A 278 -21.62 -0.77 23.61
CA ASP A 278 -20.74 -1.51 22.69
C ASP A 278 -19.47 -2.08 23.36
N PRO A 279 -18.78 -1.38 24.29
CA PRO A 279 -17.63 -1.95 25.00
C PRO A 279 -17.99 -3.16 25.89
N LEU A 280 -19.25 -3.24 26.31
CA LEU A 280 -19.77 -4.26 27.24
C LEU A 280 -20.23 -5.54 26.54
N THR A 281 -20.38 -5.52 25.21
CA THR A 281 -20.79 -6.69 24.42
C THR A 281 -19.60 -7.55 24.01
N VAL A 282 -19.89 -8.75 23.51
CA VAL A 282 -18.90 -9.68 22.97
C VAL A 282 -18.99 -9.68 21.44
N SER A 283 -17.86 -9.48 20.77
CA SER A 283 -17.82 -9.48 19.30
C SER A 283 -18.17 -10.85 18.71
N TRP A 284 -18.70 -10.86 17.48
CA TRP A 284 -18.97 -12.08 16.73
C TRP A 284 -18.22 -12.10 15.39
N PRO A 285 -17.50 -13.19 15.05
CA PRO A 285 -17.17 -14.35 15.88
C PRO A 285 -16.37 -13.97 17.14
N PRO A 286 -16.47 -14.74 18.24
CA PRO A 286 -15.82 -14.36 19.50
C PRO A 286 -14.30 -14.54 19.44
N ASP A 287 -13.61 -13.84 20.35
CA ASP A 287 -12.15 -13.96 20.55
C ASP A 287 -11.75 -15.38 21.01
N PRO A 288 -10.46 -15.78 20.91
CA PRO A 288 -10.01 -17.06 21.44
C PRO A 288 -10.38 -17.25 22.91
N ALA A 289 -10.64 -18.49 23.33
CA ALA A 289 -11.14 -18.81 24.68
C ALA A 289 -10.34 -18.13 25.80
N ALA A 290 -9.00 -18.15 25.69
CA ALA A 290 -8.11 -17.55 26.66
C ALA A 290 -8.30 -16.03 26.79
N GLU A 291 -8.46 -15.32 25.68
CA GLU A 291 -8.66 -13.87 25.64
C GLU A 291 -10.06 -13.50 26.16
N LEU A 292 -11.09 -14.18 25.64
CA LEU A 292 -12.47 -13.95 26.06
C LEU A 292 -12.65 -14.24 27.54
N ARG A 293 -11.95 -15.24 28.09
CA ARG A 293 -12.01 -15.57 29.53
C ARG A 293 -11.52 -14.43 30.42
N TRP A 294 -10.43 -13.76 30.05
CA TRP A 294 -9.95 -12.60 30.79
C TRP A 294 -10.90 -11.42 30.65
N ARG A 295 -11.38 -11.15 29.43
CA ARG A 295 -12.32 -10.07 29.17
C ARG A 295 -13.64 -10.25 29.92
N THR A 296 -14.24 -11.44 29.85
CA THR A 296 -15.51 -11.76 30.53
C THR A 296 -15.42 -11.64 32.05
N LYS A 297 -14.27 -11.95 32.65
CA LYS A 297 -14.04 -11.72 34.09
C LYS A 297 -14.16 -10.24 34.45
N GLU A 298 -13.62 -9.37 33.62
CA GLU A 298 -13.75 -7.91 33.79
C GLU A 298 -15.17 -7.42 33.49
N LEU A 299 -15.81 -7.93 32.43
CA LEU A 299 -17.21 -7.65 32.11
C LEU A 299 -18.13 -7.97 33.28
N VAL A 300 -18.00 -9.15 33.89
CA VAL A 300 -18.80 -9.52 35.08
C VAL A 300 -18.64 -8.50 36.21
N ALA A 301 -17.41 -8.03 36.47
CA ALA A 301 -17.12 -7.07 37.53
C ALA A 301 -17.68 -5.66 37.23
N VAL A 302 -17.65 -5.25 35.97
CA VAL A 302 -18.15 -3.94 35.51
C VAL A 302 -19.68 -3.93 35.42
N VAL A 303 -20.27 -4.99 34.86
CA VAL A 303 -21.72 -5.16 34.66
C VAL A 303 -22.45 -5.32 36.00
N SER A 304 -21.85 -6.00 36.99
CA SER A 304 -22.46 -6.16 38.32
C SER A 304 -22.68 -4.86 39.09
N ARG A 305 -22.12 -3.74 38.62
CA ARG A 305 -22.26 -2.43 39.28
C ARG A 305 -23.54 -1.71 38.93
N PHE A 306 -24.20 -2.07 37.83
CA PHE A 306 -25.41 -1.38 37.36
C PHE A 306 -26.53 -2.32 36.92
N ALA A 307 -26.18 -3.52 36.42
CA ALA A 307 -27.15 -4.45 35.87
C ALA A 307 -27.75 -5.37 36.94
N ALA A 308 -28.91 -5.94 36.64
CA ALA A 308 -29.57 -6.92 37.50
C ALA A 308 -28.81 -8.26 37.52
N ASP A 309 -29.04 -9.06 38.57
CA ASP A 309 -28.39 -10.36 38.76
C ASP A 309 -28.58 -11.30 37.55
N GLU A 310 -29.72 -11.21 36.85
CA GLU A 310 -29.98 -12.01 35.64
C GLU A 310 -29.04 -11.64 34.48
N THR A 311 -28.69 -10.36 34.30
CA THR A 311 -27.72 -9.94 33.27
C THR A 311 -26.30 -10.38 33.66
N VAL A 312 -25.95 -10.27 34.94
CA VAL A 312 -24.66 -10.76 35.46
C VAL A 312 -24.55 -12.27 35.32
N ALA A 313 -25.64 -13.01 35.52
CA ALA A 313 -25.66 -14.46 35.32
C ALA A 313 -25.39 -14.84 33.85
N ARG A 314 -25.92 -14.09 32.88
CA ARG A 314 -25.59 -14.28 31.45
C ARG A 314 -24.14 -13.96 31.14
N ALA A 315 -23.57 -12.91 31.74
CA ALA A 315 -22.14 -12.62 31.60
C ALA A 315 -21.26 -13.78 32.10
N ARG A 316 -21.68 -14.41 33.21
CA ARG A 316 -21.02 -15.61 33.74
C ARG A 316 -21.22 -16.83 32.84
N GLU A 317 -22.40 -17.00 32.25
CA GLU A 317 -22.65 -18.06 31.25
C GLU A 317 -21.65 -17.96 30.10
N VAL A 318 -21.45 -16.76 29.53
CA VAL A 318 -20.44 -16.53 28.48
C VAL A 318 -19.02 -16.79 28.98
N HIS A 319 -18.71 -16.48 30.25
CA HIS A 319 -17.43 -16.84 30.85
C HIS A 319 -17.22 -18.36 30.91
N GLU A 320 -18.24 -19.12 31.31
CA GLU A 320 -18.17 -20.58 31.42
C GLU A 320 -18.01 -21.26 30.05
N LEU A 321 -18.63 -20.72 28.99
CA LEU A 321 -18.43 -21.21 27.61
C LEU A 321 -16.95 -21.32 27.24
N THR A 322 -16.11 -20.39 27.73
CA THR A 322 -14.66 -20.40 27.43
C THR A 322 -13.89 -21.57 28.04
N TYR A 323 -14.53 -22.40 28.88
CA TYR A 323 -13.96 -23.62 29.44
C TYR A 323 -14.51 -24.88 28.78
N GLU A 324 -15.51 -24.77 27.92
CA GLU A 324 -16.07 -25.93 27.22
C GLU A 324 -15.09 -26.44 26.16
N GLU A 325 -14.93 -27.77 26.09
CA GLU A 325 -14.06 -28.41 25.10
C GLU A 325 -14.54 -28.17 23.65
N SER A 326 -15.84 -27.89 23.48
CA SER A 326 -16.46 -27.54 22.20
C SER A 326 -16.17 -26.12 21.74
N TYR A 327 -15.70 -25.22 22.62
CA TYR A 327 -15.60 -23.79 22.33
C TYR A 327 -14.74 -23.51 21.10
N ASP A 328 -13.51 -24.02 21.06
CA ASP A 328 -12.58 -23.75 19.97
C ASP A 328 -13.13 -24.28 18.63
N ARG A 329 -13.73 -25.48 18.62
CA ARG A 329 -14.38 -26.05 17.43
C ARG A 329 -15.55 -25.17 16.93
N LEU A 330 -16.44 -24.74 17.83
CA LEU A 330 -17.59 -23.90 17.48
C LEU A 330 -17.15 -22.50 17.01
N ARG A 331 -16.12 -21.95 17.65
CA ARG A 331 -15.50 -20.69 17.26
C ARG A 331 -14.87 -20.79 15.88
N ASP A 332 -14.06 -21.81 15.61
CA ASP A 332 -13.40 -21.97 14.32
C ASP A 332 -14.43 -22.14 13.19
N ALA A 333 -15.52 -22.88 13.45
CA ALA A 333 -16.65 -22.97 12.54
C ALA A 333 -17.34 -21.60 12.32
N ALA A 334 -17.53 -20.81 13.37
CA ALA A 334 -18.11 -19.47 13.27
C ALA A 334 -17.21 -18.51 12.47
N VAL A 335 -15.90 -18.56 12.69
CA VAL A 335 -14.89 -17.79 11.94
C VAL A 335 -14.91 -18.20 10.46
N ALA A 336 -14.88 -19.51 10.17
CA ALA A 336 -14.99 -20.03 8.81
C ALA A 336 -16.28 -19.60 8.11
N ARG A 337 -17.43 -19.64 8.79
CA ARG A 337 -18.71 -19.17 8.23
C ARG A 337 -18.76 -17.66 7.97
N ALA A 338 -18.08 -16.86 8.80
CA ALA A 338 -18.05 -15.42 8.65
C ALA A 338 -17.09 -14.96 7.53
N GLU A 339 -15.96 -15.65 7.36
CA GLU A 339 -14.93 -15.28 6.39
C GLU A 339 -15.07 -15.98 5.03
N LEU A 340 -15.58 -17.23 4.98
CA LEU A 340 -15.74 -17.97 3.73
C LEU A 340 -17.07 -17.69 3.04
N THR A 341 -16.97 -17.18 1.81
CA THR A 341 -18.09 -17.12 0.87
C THR A 341 -18.55 -18.52 0.46
N GLU A 342 -19.79 -18.63 -0.05
CA GLU A 342 -20.33 -19.90 -0.57
C GLU A 342 -19.45 -20.47 -1.71
N ASP A 343 -19.02 -19.62 -2.64
CA ASP A 343 -18.13 -20.01 -3.75
C ASP A 343 -16.81 -20.60 -3.24
N GLN A 344 -16.17 -19.96 -2.26
CA GLN A 344 -14.93 -20.47 -1.66
C GLN A 344 -15.15 -21.83 -0.99
N ARG A 345 -16.28 -22.03 -0.30
CA ARG A 345 -16.65 -23.33 0.30
C ARG A 345 -16.84 -24.41 -0.76
N GLU A 346 -17.55 -24.11 -1.84
CA GLU A 346 -17.72 -25.06 -2.94
C GLU A 346 -16.38 -25.38 -3.64
N ARG A 347 -15.50 -24.39 -3.80
CA ARG A 347 -14.17 -24.58 -4.40
C ARG A 347 -13.26 -25.45 -3.54
N LEU A 348 -13.28 -25.28 -2.22
CA LEU A 348 -12.61 -26.17 -1.26
C LEU A 348 -13.12 -27.62 -1.39
N GLN A 349 -14.43 -27.82 -1.42
CA GLN A 349 -15.02 -29.16 -1.58
C GLN A 349 -14.62 -29.84 -2.89
N ARG A 350 -14.35 -29.05 -3.94
CA ARG A 350 -13.92 -29.54 -5.25
C ARG A 350 -12.39 -29.69 -5.37
N GLY A 351 -11.60 -29.33 -4.35
CA GLY A 351 -10.14 -29.39 -4.38
C GLY A 351 -9.46 -28.28 -5.21
N VAL A 352 -10.23 -27.28 -5.64
CA VAL A 352 -9.74 -26.23 -6.55
C VAL A 352 -8.76 -25.28 -5.84
N VAL A 353 -8.97 -25.02 -4.55
CA VAL A 353 -8.10 -24.14 -3.77
C VAL A 353 -6.72 -24.75 -3.59
N GLU A 354 -6.64 -26.07 -3.39
CA GLU A 354 -5.42 -26.83 -3.27
C GLU A 354 -4.63 -26.84 -4.58
N GLU A 355 -5.30 -27.05 -5.71
CA GLU A 355 -4.71 -26.96 -7.04
C GLU A 355 -4.15 -25.54 -7.31
N GLU A 356 -4.96 -24.50 -7.08
CA GLU A 356 -4.51 -23.12 -7.27
C GLU A 356 -3.36 -22.71 -6.34
N LEU A 357 -3.34 -23.23 -5.12
CA LEU A 357 -2.26 -22.99 -4.17
C LEU A 357 -0.96 -23.67 -4.62
N ALA A 358 -1.05 -24.90 -5.14
CA ALA A 358 0.10 -25.60 -5.71
C ALA A 358 0.66 -24.85 -6.94
N ASP A 359 -0.21 -24.45 -7.86
CA ASP A 359 0.16 -23.69 -9.06
C ASP A 359 0.82 -22.34 -8.70
N ALA A 360 0.24 -21.60 -7.76
CA ALA A 360 0.78 -20.32 -7.33
C ALA A 360 2.16 -20.46 -6.67
N ARG A 361 2.39 -21.51 -5.87
CA ARG A 361 3.69 -21.80 -5.26
C ARG A 361 4.75 -22.18 -6.28
N GLU A 362 4.42 -23.04 -7.25
CA GLU A 362 5.33 -23.40 -8.34
C GLU A 362 5.70 -22.17 -9.17
N GLU A 363 4.73 -21.29 -9.43
CA GLU A 363 4.97 -20.03 -10.14
C GLU A 363 5.86 -19.09 -9.34
N ARG A 364 5.59 -18.92 -8.04
CA ARG A 364 6.43 -18.13 -7.15
C ARG A 364 7.88 -18.65 -7.18
N GLU A 365 8.08 -19.96 -7.06
CA GLU A 365 9.42 -20.56 -7.11
C GLU A 365 10.15 -20.20 -8.41
N ARG A 366 9.48 -20.35 -9.57
CA ARG A 366 10.06 -19.96 -10.87
C ARG A 366 10.42 -18.48 -10.95
N VAL A 367 9.57 -17.61 -10.41
CA VAL A 367 9.80 -16.15 -10.35
C VAL A 367 11.00 -15.82 -9.46
N ALA A 368 11.09 -16.44 -8.28
CA ALA A 368 12.18 -16.25 -7.34
C ALA A 368 13.52 -16.72 -7.90
N ASP A 369 13.56 -17.92 -8.50
CA ASP A 369 14.76 -18.45 -9.16
C ASP A 369 15.29 -17.48 -10.25
N CYS A 370 14.38 -16.87 -11.00
CA CYS A 370 14.74 -15.89 -12.02
C CYS A 370 15.29 -14.59 -11.40
N LEU A 371 14.68 -14.09 -10.32
CA LEU A 371 15.15 -12.91 -9.60
C LEU A 371 16.51 -13.13 -8.91
N ASP A 372 16.77 -14.35 -8.42
CA ASP A 372 18.03 -14.72 -7.79
C ASP A 372 19.16 -14.88 -8.81
N ALA A 373 18.86 -15.47 -9.98
CA ALA A 373 19.80 -15.55 -11.10
C ALA A 373 20.12 -14.17 -11.71
N ASN A 374 19.26 -13.17 -11.48
CA ASN A 374 19.37 -11.82 -12.04
C ASN A 374 19.31 -10.78 -10.90
N PRO A 375 20.41 -10.58 -10.13
CA PRO A 375 20.45 -9.67 -8.98
C PRO A 375 20.24 -8.18 -9.37
N PRO A 376 19.95 -7.27 -8.40
CA PRO A 376 19.92 -5.84 -8.72
C PRO A 376 21.27 -5.40 -9.30
N LEU A 377 21.24 -4.40 -10.19
CA LEU A 377 22.48 -3.78 -10.64
C LEU A 377 23.08 -3.01 -9.46
N ASP A 378 24.39 -3.17 -9.24
CA ASP A 378 25.14 -2.29 -8.36
C ASP A 378 25.18 -0.89 -9.01
N ASP A 379 24.84 0.15 -8.25
CA ASP A 379 24.84 1.55 -8.70
C ASP A 379 26.25 2.13 -8.87
#